data_AF-A0A4D7QMX9-F1
#
_entry.id   AF-A0A4D7QMX9-F1
#
_cell.length_a   1.000
_cell.length_b   1.000
_cell.length_c   1.000
_cell.angle_alpha   90.00
_cell.angle_beta   90.00
_cell.angle_gamma   90.00
#
_symmetry.space_group_name_H-M   'P 1'
#
loop_
_entity.id
_entity.type
_entity.pdbx_description
1 polymer ?
#
loop_
_entity_poly.entity_id
_entity_poly.type
_entity_poly.pdbx_seq_one_letter_code
_entity_poly.pdbx_strand_id
1 'polypeptide(L)'
;MAEKLFAQIEPVVLDELRATRTLDDYAHFLHCGVPSPVFYRYHLEYLVVAVAHGDLKTAAIMCKALETGQSRFADPDLADYAAPIIGRLHPLIQARDRAGLAAVLREYEALTVKANKLEPLWQPTPFPLELESDAGSES
;
A
#
# COMPACT_ATOMS: atom_id res chain seq x y z
N MET A 1 -22.51 -22.38 -0.31
CA MET A 1 -22.09 -21.69 -1.55
C MET A 1 -20.67 -21.16 -1.43
N ALA A 2 -20.31 -20.48 -0.34
CA ALA A 2 -18.95 -19.99 -0.08
C ALA A 2 -17.88 -21.10 0.00
N GLU A 3 -18.12 -22.22 0.69
CA GLU A 3 -17.14 -23.33 0.80
C GLU A 3 -16.73 -23.92 -0.55
N LYS A 4 -17.69 -24.06 -1.48
CA LYS A 4 -17.43 -24.59 -2.82
C LYS A 4 -16.62 -23.63 -3.68
N LEU A 5 -16.74 -22.33 -3.41
CA LEU A 5 -15.95 -21.27 -4.05
C LEU A 5 -14.54 -21.24 -3.47
N PHE A 6 -14.41 -21.30 -2.14
CA PHE A 6 -13.11 -21.39 -1.47
C PHE A 6 -12.33 -22.61 -1.93
N ALA A 7 -12.93 -23.81 -1.96
CA ALA A 7 -12.24 -25.02 -2.42
C ALA A 7 -11.73 -24.97 -3.87
N GLN A 8 -12.25 -24.06 -4.71
CA GLN A 8 -11.81 -23.87 -6.09
C GLN A 8 -10.76 -22.75 -6.22
N ILE A 9 -10.85 -21.72 -5.38
CA ILE A 9 -9.94 -20.57 -5.38
C ILE A 9 -8.68 -20.89 -4.58
N GLU A 10 -8.83 -21.57 -3.45
CA GLU A 10 -7.78 -21.87 -2.49
C GLU A 10 -6.55 -22.53 -3.15
N PRO A 11 -6.66 -23.57 -3.99
CA PRO A 11 -5.49 -24.21 -4.59
C PRO A 11 -4.73 -23.31 -5.57
N VAL A 12 -5.40 -22.35 -6.21
CA VAL A 12 -4.80 -21.47 -7.22
C VAL A 12 -4.21 -20.23 -6.55
N VAL A 13 -4.99 -19.61 -5.67
CA VAL A 13 -4.63 -18.33 -5.05
C VAL A 13 -3.68 -18.52 -3.88
N LEU A 14 -3.74 -19.63 -3.12
CA LEU A 14 -2.79 -19.80 -2.02
C LEU A 14 -1.35 -19.92 -2.49
N ASP A 15 -1.10 -20.60 -3.61
CA ASP A 15 0.27 -20.79 -4.07
C ASP A 15 0.87 -19.49 -4.61
N GLU A 16 0.05 -18.65 -5.28
CA GLU A 16 0.45 -17.29 -5.63
C GLU A 16 0.70 -16.41 -4.40
N LEU A 17 -0.21 -16.44 -3.41
CA LEU A 17 -0.03 -15.68 -2.16
C LEU A 17 1.18 -16.16 -1.35
N ARG A 18 1.49 -17.47 -1.35
CA ARG A 18 2.69 -18.03 -0.71
C ARG A 18 3.98 -17.66 -1.44
N ALA A 19 3.90 -17.39 -2.74
CA ALA A 19 5.04 -16.92 -3.51
C ALA A 19 5.36 -15.44 -3.20
N THR A 20 4.38 -14.66 -2.74
CA THR A 20 4.57 -13.27 -2.28
C THR A 20 5.33 -13.24 -0.96
N ARG A 21 6.63 -12.98 -1.00
CA ARG A 21 7.52 -12.98 0.18
C ARG A 21 8.02 -11.59 0.56
N THR A 22 7.92 -10.64 -0.35
CA THR A 22 8.42 -9.27 -0.20
C THR A 22 7.36 -8.25 -0.62
N LEU A 23 7.59 -6.98 -0.26
CA LEU A 23 6.76 -5.89 -0.74
C LEU A 23 6.84 -5.74 -2.26
N ASP A 24 8.00 -6.03 -2.86
CA ASP A 24 8.19 -6.06 -4.32
C ASP A 24 7.35 -7.15 -4.98
N ASP A 25 7.32 -8.37 -4.42
CA ASP A 25 6.48 -9.45 -4.93
C ASP A 25 4.99 -9.06 -4.89
N TYR A 26 4.59 -8.36 -3.82
CA TYR A 26 3.22 -7.87 -3.67
C TYR A 26 2.91 -6.75 -4.68
N ALA A 27 3.83 -5.80 -4.86
CA ALA A 27 3.71 -4.74 -5.86
C ALA A 27 3.64 -5.30 -7.29
N HIS A 28 4.40 -6.36 -7.57
CA HIS A 28 4.34 -7.09 -8.83
C HIS A 28 3.02 -7.83 -9.00
N PHE A 29 2.54 -8.52 -7.97
CA PHE A 29 1.23 -9.17 -7.96
C PHE A 29 0.09 -8.19 -8.27
N LEU A 30 0.11 -6.99 -7.68
CA LEU A 30 -0.88 -5.95 -7.99
C LEU A 30 -0.84 -5.48 -9.45
N HIS A 31 0.33 -5.51 -10.10
CA HIS A 31 0.52 -5.11 -11.49
C HIS A 31 0.17 -6.21 -12.51
N CYS A 32 0.39 -7.47 -12.15
CA CYS A 32 0.24 -8.63 -13.05
C CYS A 32 -1.05 -9.44 -12.81
N GLY A 33 -1.67 -9.30 -11.63
CA GLY A 33 -2.87 -10.02 -11.21
C GLY A 33 -4.14 -9.46 -11.85
N VAL A 34 -4.45 -9.98 -13.04
CA VAL A 34 -5.72 -9.80 -13.78
C VAL A 34 -5.88 -8.39 -14.39
N PRO A 35 -5.97 -8.26 -15.73
CA PRO A 35 -6.36 -7.02 -16.39
C PRO A 35 -7.85 -6.78 -16.17
N SER A 36 -8.26 -6.50 -14.94
CA SER A 36 -9.58 -6.00 -14.62
C SER A 36 -9.52 -4.47 -14.62
N PRO A 37 -10.44 -3.77 -15.30
CA PRO A 37 -10.64 -2.33 -15.13
C PRO A 37 -10.83 -1.89 -13.67
N VAL A 38 -11.16 -2.83 -12.78
CA VAL A 38 -11.27 -2.63 -11.34
C VAL A 38 -9.89 -2.49 -10.67
N PHE A 39 -8.86 -3.19 -11.15
CA PHE A 39 -7.51 -3.13 -10.56
C PHE A 39 -6.76 -1.83 -10.87
N TYR A 40 -7.00 -1.25 -12.05
CA TYR A 40 -6.50 0.09 -12.42
C TYR A 40 -7.04 1.23 -11.57
N ARG A 41 -7.92 0.94 -10.59
CA ARG A 41 -8.52 1.96 -9.72
C ARG A 41 -8.01 1.94 -8.28
N TYR A 42 -7.14 1.00 -7.87
CA TYR A 42 -6.55 0.91 -6.52
C TYR A 42 -5.42 1.92 -6.27
N HIS A 43 -5.62 3.17 -6.67
CA HIS A 43 -4.61 4.25 -6.55
C HIS A 43 -4.17 4.48 -5.11
N LEU A 44 -5.01 4.13 -4.12
CA LEU A 44 -4.72 4.30 -2.71
C LEU A 44 -3.76 3.21 -2.20
N GLU A 45 -4.00 1.96 -2.56
CA GLU A 45 -3.13 0.83 -2.22
C GLU A 45 -1.76 0.99 -2.90
N TYR A 46 -1.77 1.40 -4.17
CA TYR A 46 -0.55 1.73 -4.92
C TYR A 46 0.20 2.92 -4.32
N LEU A 47 -0.51 3.95 -3.86
CA LEU A 47 0.11 5.08 -3.16
C LEU A 47 0.88 4.61 -1.92
N VAL A 48 0.24 3.81 -1.06
CA VAL A 48 0.85 3.32 0.18
C VAL A 48 2.08 2.45 -0.12
N VAL A 49 2.01 1.58 -1.12
CA VAL A 49 3.15 0.75 -1.56
C VAL A 49 4.30 1.62 -2.11
N ALA A 50 3.99 2.62 -2.96
CA ALA A 50 4.99 3.54 -3.48
C ALA A 50 5.69 4.34 -2.37
N VAL A 51 4.92 4.82 -1.38
CA VAL A 51 5.47 5.48 -0.19
C VAL A 51 6.37 4.52 0.59
N ALA A 52 5.92 3.29 0.85
CA ALA A 52 6.68 2.29 1.59
C ALA A 52 8.01 1.93 0.91
N HIS A 53 8.04 1.95 -0.43
CA HIS A 53 9.27 1.78 -1.23
C HIS A 53 10.16 3.02 -1.28
N GLY A 54 9.69 4.19 -0.84
CA GLY A 54 10.41 5.45 -1.02
C GLY A 54 10.30 6.06 -2.41
N ASP A 55 9.46 5.51 -3.30
CA ASP A 55 9.16 6.06 -4.63
C ASP A 55 8.18 7.24 -4.53
N LEU A 56 8.70 8.36 -4.04
CA LEU A 56 7.94 9.60 -3.86
C LEU A 56 7.46 10.21 -5.17
N LYS A 57 8.09 9.85 -6.30
CA LYS A 57 7.70 10.32 -7.62
C LYS A 57 6.39 9.66 -8.05
N THR A 58 6.32 8.33 -7.96
CA THR A 58 5.09 7.58 -8.23
C THR A 58 4.01 7.93 -7.22
N ALA A 59 4.36 8.07 -5.93
CA ALA A 59 3.42 8.49 -4.90
C ALA A 59 2.76 9.85 -5.22
N ALA A 60 3.54 10.84 -5.67
CA ALA A 60 3.01 12.15 -6.06
C ALA A 60 2.05 12.08 -7.26
N ILE A 61 2.32 11.21 -8.24
CA ILE A 61 1.43 10.97 -9.38
C ILE A 61 0.10 10.38 -8.89
N MET A 62 0.15 9.41 -7.98
CA MET A 62 -1.06 8.78 -7.42
C MET A 62 -1.88 9.75 -6.56
N CYS A 63 -1.24 10.58 -5.73
CA CYS A 63 -1.94 11.66 -5.00
C CYS A 63 -2.71 12.57 -5.95
N LYS A 64 -2.06 13.02 -7.04
CA LYS A 64 -2.72 13.87 -8.03
C LYS A 64 -3.88 13.15 -8.71
N ALA A 65 -3.76 11.86 -9.05
CA ALA A 65 -4.84 11.08 -9.65
C ALA A 65 -6.03 10.89 -8.69
N LEU A 66 -5.76 10.75 -7.40
CA LEU A 66 -6.78 10.67 -6.36
C LEU A 66 -7.52 12.02 -6.18
N GLU A 67 -6.80 13.15 -6.22
CA GLU A 67 -7.38 14.50 -6.10
C GLU A 67 -8.20 14.93 -7.32
N THR A 68 -7.78 14.54 -8.53
CA THR A 68 -8.46 14.93 -9.78
C THR A 68 -9.65 14.02 -10.12
N GLY A 69 -10.00 13.08 -9.25
CA GLY A 69 -11.11 12.15 -9.49
C GLY A 69 -10.83 11.12 -10.58
N GLN A 70 -9.56 10.85 -10.89
CA GLN A 70 -9.15 9.82 -11.86
C GLN A 70 -9.02 8.42 -11.22
N SER A 71 -9.61 8.22 -10.05
CA SER A 71 -9.59 6.97 -9.28
C SER A 71 -11.01 6.49 -8.93
N ARG A 72 -11.16 5.26 -8.42
CA ARG A 72 -12.47 4.80 -7.86
C ARG A 72 -12.96 5.66 -6.70
N PHE A 73 -12.06 6.39 -6.04
CA PHE A 73 -12.38 7.26 -4.92
C PHE A 73 -12.91 8.63 -5.38
N ALA A 74 -13.10 8.82 -6.69
CA ALA A 74 -13.93 9.89 -7.24
C ALA A 74 -15.43 9.67 -6.98
N ASP A 75 -15.82 8.42 -6.68
CA ASP A 75 -17.15 8.11 -6.19
C ASP A 75 -17.35 8.76 -4.81
N PRO A 76 -18.36 9.64 -4.63
CA PRO A 76 -18.63 10.30 -3.36
C PRO A 76 -18.76 9.33 -2.17
N ASP A 77 -19.32 8.13 -2.40
CA ASP A 77 -19.51 7.12 -1.36
C ASP A 77 -18.17 6.51 -0.88
N LEU A 78 -17.11 6.65 -1.68
CA LEU A 78 -15.77 6.17 -1.38
C LEU A 78 -14.77 7.30 -1.11
N ALA A 79 -15.09 8.55 -1.48
CA ALA A 79 -14.22 9.71 -1.30
C ALA A 79 -13.85 9.93 0.18
N ASP A 80 -14.82 9.75 1.07
CA ASP A 80 -14.64 9.87 2.53
C ASP A 80 -13.63 8.86 3.08
N TYR A 81 -13.45 7.72 2.42
CA TYR A 81 -12.45 6.72 2.81
C TYR A 81 -11.03 7.17 2.45
N ALA A 82 -10.84 7.77 1.27
CA ALA A 82 -9.52 8.14 0.78
C ALA A 82 -9.04 9.50 1.31
N ALA A 83 -9.94 10.44 1.55
CA ALA A 83 -9.61 11.82 1.93
C ALA A 83 -8.71 11.92 3.18
N PRO A 84 -8.95 11.18 4.28
CA PRO A 84 -8.08 11.25 5.46
C PRO A 84 -6.66 10.71 5.20
N ILE A 85 -6.55 9.68 4.37
CA ILE A 85 -5.26 9.06 4.03
C ILE A 85 -4.44 10.00 3.14
N ILE A 86 -5.08 10.55 2.10
CA ILE A 86 -4.46 11.55 1.22
C ILE A 86 -4.05 12.79 2.02
N GLY A 87 -4.93 13.29 2.89
CA GLY A 87 -4.64 14.47 3.71
C GLY A 87 -3.43 14.32 4.63
N ARG A 88 -3.10 13.09 5.05
CA ARG A 88 -1.89 12.81 5.84
C ARG A 88 -0.66 12.60 4.98
N LEU A 89 -0.76 11.82 3.90
CA LEU A 89 0.41 11.44 3.10
C LEU A 89 0.83 12.54 2.13
N HIS A 90 -0.11 13.25 1.50
CA HIS A 90 0.20 14.23 0.47
C HIS A 90 1.15 15.36 0.93
N PRO A 91 0.93 16.06 2.07
CA PRO A 91 1.87 17.10 2.50
C PRO A 91 3.28 16.56 2.78
N LEU A 92 3.39 15.34 3.31
CA LEU A 92 4.66 14.69 3.60
C LEU A 92 5.39 14.28 2.31
N ILE A 93 4.66 13.80 1.31
CA ILE A 93 5.20 13.50 -0.03
C ILE A 93 5.73 14.79 -0.69
N GLN A 94 5.00 15.90 -0.62
CA GLN A 94 5.44 17.18 -1.17
C GLN A 94 6.69 17.72 -0.46
N ALA A 95 6.75 17.57 0.86
CA ALA A 95 7.91 17.94 1.66
C ALA A 95 9.09 16.96 1.52
N ARG A 96 8.90 15.81 0.86
CA ARG A 96 9.83 14.68 0.84
C ARG A 96 10.25 14.23 2.25
N ASP A 97 9.34 14.37 3.21
CA ASP A 97 9.58 14.04 4.62
C ASP A 97 9.49 12.52 4.83
N ARG A 98 10.60 11.84 4.58
CA ARG A 98 10.70 10.37 4.73
C ARG A 98 10.44 9.92 6.17
N ALA A 99 10.91 10.68 7.17
CA ALA A 99 10.69 10.35 8.57
C ALA A 99 9.19 10.46 8.93
N GLY A 100 8.52 11.52 8.47
CA GLY A 100 7.08 11.67 8.63
C GLY A 100 6.29 10.57 7.92
N LEU A 101 6.68 10.21 6.69
CA LEU A 101 6.04 9.12 5.94
C LEU A 101 6.19 7.77 6.64
N ALA A 102 7.40 7.46 7.15
CA ALA A 102 7.64 6.27 7.96
C ALA A 102 6.73 6.22 9.18
N ALA A 103 6.62 7.34 9.92
CA ALA A 103 5.76 7.41 11.10
C ALA A 103 4.29 7.12 10.78
N VAL A 104 3.76 7.66 9.66
CA VAL A 104 2.38 7.36 9.22
C VAL A 104 2.22 5.89 8.88
N LEU A 105 3.16 5.28 8.15
CA LEU A 105 3.07 3.88 7.79
C LEU A 105 3.15 2.95 9.01
N ARG A 106 3.99 3.27 9.99
CA ARG A 106 4.09 2.50 11.25
C ARG A 106 2.80 2.57 12.06
N GLU A 107 2.13 3.73 12.07
CA GLU A 107 0.81 3.85 12.69
C GLU A 107 -0.23 2.95 11.98
N TYR A 108 -0.27 2.97 10.65
CA TYR A 108 -1.19 2.14 9.87
C TYR A 108 -0.92 0.64 10.05
N GLU A 109 0.36 0.25 10.08
CA GLU A 109 0.78 -1.11 10.40
C GLU A 109 0.27 -1.53 11.78
N ALA A 110 0.53 -0.73 12.82
CA ALA A 110 0.09 -1.03 14.19
C ALA A 110 -1.43 -1.14 14.31
N LEU A 111 -2.18 -0.23 13.66
CA LEU A 111 -3.64 -0.28 13.61
C LEU A 111 -4.15 -1.54 12.92
N THR A 112 -3.52 -1.93 11.80
CA THR A 112 -3.91 -3.11 11.01
C THR A 112 -3.64 -4.40 11.78
N VAL A 113 -2.45 -4.52 12.37
CA VAL A 113 -2.06 -5.68 13.19
C VAL A 113 -3.05 -5.85 14.34
N LYS A 114 -3.39 -4.77 15.04
CA LYS A 114 -4.36 -4.79 16.13
C LYS A 114 -5.77 -5.13 15.68
N ALA A 115 -6.26 -4.51 14.61
CA ALA A 115 -7.61 -4.73 14.11
C ALA A 115 -7.83 -6.19 13.67
N ASN A 116 -6.78 -6.84 13.15
CA ASN A 116 -6.82 -8.21 12.65
C ASN A 116 -6.34 -9.26 13.67
N LYS A 117 -6.01 -8.87 14.90
CA LYS A 117 -5.51 -9.77 15.96
C LYS A 117 -4.25 -10.52 15.57
N LEU A 118 -3.38 -9.88 14.79
CA LEU A 118 -2.15 -10.45 14.28
C LEU A 118 -0.96 -10.26 15.22
N GLU A 119 -1.13 -9.58 16.36
CA GLU A 119 -0.06 -9.30 17.32
C GLU A 119 0.78 -10.54 17.70
N PRO A 120 0.20 -11.75 17.90
CA PRO A 120 0.99 -12.93 18.26
C PRO A 120 1.88 -13.47 17.13
N LEU A 121 1.57 -13.12 15.87
CA LEU A 121 2.23 -13.62 14.67
C LEU A 121 3.09 -12.55 13.98
N TRP A 122 2.93 -11.29 14.38
CA TRP A 122 3.54 -10.15 13.72
C TRP A 122 4.92 -9.83 14.29
N GLN A 123 5.91 -9.66 13.40
CA GLN A 123 7.22 -9.11 13.74
C GLN A 123 7.41 -7.81 12.95
N PRO A 124 7.63 -6.66 13.61
CA PRO A 124 7.88 -5.41 12.91
C PRO A 124 9.14 -5.50 12.04
N THR A 125 8.97 -5.25 10.74
CA THR A 125 10.08 -5.10 9.79
C THR A 125 10.19 -3.64 9.36
N PRO A 126 11.39 -3.13 9.06
CA PRO A 126 11.52 -1.79 8.51
C PRO A 126 10.96 -1.73 7.09
N PHE A 127 10.33 -0.62 6.74
CA PHE A 127 9.97 -0.33 5.36
C PHE A 127 11.22 0.06 4.55
N PRO A 128 11.29 -0.24 3.25
CA PRO A 128 12.41 0.18 2.40
C PRO A 128 12.74 1.68 2.51
N LEU A 129 11.72 2.55 2.59
CA LEU A 129 11.91 3.99 2.73
C LEU A 129 12.71 4.40 4.00
N GLU A 130 12.67 3.57 5.05
CA GLU A 130 13.35 3.82 6.32
C GLU A 130 14.86 3.54 6.15
N LEU A 131 15.21 2.57 5.30
CA LEU A 131 16.58 2.11 5.06
C LEU A 131 17.37 3.03 4.11
N GLU A 132 16.69 3.74 3.22
CA GLU A 132 17.35 4.68 2.29
C GLU A 132 17.91 5.94 2.97
N SER A 133 17.71 6.09 4.27
CA SER A 133 18.25 7.21 5.08
C SER A 133 19.68 6.97 5.54
N ASP A 134 20.15 5.71 5.56
CA ASP A 134 21.46 5.32 6.10
C ASP A 134 22.59 5.32 5.05
N ALA A 135 22.28 5.42 3.75
CA ALA A 135 23.28 5.39 2.67
C ALA A 135 23.89 6.77 2.32
N GLY A 136 23.78 7.75 3.21
CA GLY A 136 24.21 9.13 2.99
C GLY A 136 25.28 9.66 3.96
N SER A 137 25.94 8.78 4.72
CA SER A 137 27.01 9.15 5.67
C SER A 137 28.24 8.26 5.52
N GLU A 138 28.76 8.10 4.30
CA GLU A 138 30.17 7.78 4.11
C GLU A 138 30.76 8.74 3.08
N SER A 139 31.92 9.29 3.46
CA SER A 139 32.57 10.52 3.01
C SER A 139 33.12 10.51 1.59
#